data_AF-A0A1B6HJJ0-F1
#
_entry.id   AF-A0A1B6HJJ0-F1
#
_cell.length_a   1.000
_cell.length_b   1.000
_cell.length_c   1.000
_cell.angle_alpha   90.00
_cell.angle_beta   90.00
_cell.angle_gamma   90.00
#
_symmetry.space_group_name_H-M   'P 1'
#
loop_
_entity.id
_entity.type
_entity.pdbx_description
1 polymer ?
#
loop_
_entity_poly.entity_id
_entity_poly.type
_entity_poly.pdbx_seq_one_letter_code
_entity_poly.pdbx_strand_id
1 'polypeptide(L)'
;VTGPGDVLSNSASQSKVTSLLQGLTKALEKNPNLLGNSPSTEKLALHLVSGTNKVTCMSYDVTKTTSPLRATDFKFTNLKWLQLDSQYDCDLLPPLLITDQLANNPLRKHLQNILEMVIRGVQESLCVIDGEVRQDDEALDKTDSSKCSKADKKAQESKIYQVNLYIPNELGDIDETVSSVLGEMKCTGVLASRVFVHQKATVAEASQAVKEDIIRSFAARLEMHWDSLVEEEIGSPEETIVVHEPPRRVLIPLPYSKVALSDYLFPGEGPSEALVSILDLIGVKVSESAVYKDFEGQPDQCDLYNLTTNVDPPKNEDISVSTPSHSLFLLSGIAIAFVILLVSLFIQFYIK
;
A
#
# COMPACT_ATOMS: atom_id res chain seq x y z
N VAL A 1 -3.48 27.65 0.19
CA VAL A 1 -4.66 28.29 -0.46
C VAL A 1 -4.18 29.41 -1.37
N THR A 2 -4.73 29.51 -2.59
CA THR A 2 -4.44 30.61 -3.52
C THR A 2 -5.72 31.42 -3.75
N GLY A 3 -5.67 32.73 -3.60
CA GLY A 3 -6.84 33.58 -3.79
C GLY A 3 -6.47 35.04 -4.08
N PRO A 4 -7.40 35.82 -4.67
CA PRO A 4 -7.14 37.20 -5.06
C PRO A 4 -6.97 38.15 -3.87
N GLY A 5 -7.52 37.81 -2.69
CA GLY A 5 -7.42 38.60 -1.47
C GLY A 5 -6.78 37.82 -0.31
N ASP A 6 -6.29 38.52 0.72
CA ASP A 6 -5.65 37.89 1.89
C ASP A 6 -6.69 37.21 2.80
N VAL A 7 -6.97 35.92 2.53
CA VAL A 7 -7.94 35.11 3.28
C VAL A 7 -7.55 34.98 4.75
N LEU A 8 -6.27 35.12 5.08
CA LEU A 8 -5.78 35.05 6.46
C LEU A 8 -5.91 36.38 7.21
N SER A 9 -6.35 37.47 6.58
CA SER A 9 -6.46 38.79 7.23
C SER A 9 -7.76 39.00 8.02
N ASN A 10 -8.82 38.25 7.72
CA ASN A 10 -10.15 38.41 8.34
C ASN A 10 -10.44 37.28 9.34
N SER A 11 -10.95 37.63 10.52
CA SER A 11 -11.32 36.68 11.59
C SER A 11 -12.32 35.61 11.13
N ALA A 12 -13.32 35.96 10.30
CA ALA A 12 -14.30 35.00 9.81
C ALA A 12 -13.67 33.91 8.93
N SER A 13 -12.70 34.29 8.10
CA SER A 13 -11.95 33.37 7.23
C SER A 13 -10.94 32.54 8.03
N GLN A 14 -10.29 33.14 9.02
CA GLN A 14 -9.41 32.44 9.96
C GLN A 14 -10.15 31.31 10.69
N SER A 15 -11.37 31.55 11.19
CA SER A 15 -12.19 30.50 11.83
C SER A 15 -12.49 29.33 10.89
N LYS A 16 -12.73 29.59 9.60
CA LYS A 16 -12.94 28.52 8.60
C LYS A 16 -11.66 27.71 8.36
N VAL A 17 -10.50 28.38 8.26
CA VAL A 17 -9.20 27.71 8.13
C VAL A 17 -8.93 26.83 9.35
N THR A 18 -9.18 27.32 10.56
CA THR A 18 -9.08 26.52 11.78
C THR A 18 -9.97 25.28 11.75
N SER A 19 -11.24 25.44 11.35
CA SER A 19 -12.17 24.32 11.20
C SER A 19 -11.70 23.30 10.15
N LEU A 20 -11.10 23.74 9.05
CA LEU A 20 -10.54 22.86 8.02
C LEU A 20 -9.32 22.09 8.56
N LEU A 21 -8.41 22.76 9.27
CA LEU A 21 -7.24 22.11 9.88
C LEU A 21 -7.65 21.05 10.92
N GLN A 22 -8.65 21.35 11.75
CA GLN A 22 -9.22 20.38 12.69
C GLN A 22 -9.89 19.21 11.98
N GLY A 23 -10.70 19.50 10.95
CA GLY A 23 -11.40 18.49 10.15
C GLY A 23 -10.41 17.55 9.44
N LEU A 24 -9.36 18.12 8.83
CA LEU A 24 -8.30 17.35 8.19
C LEU A 24 -7.55 16.47 9.20
N THR A 25 -7.16 17.03 10.35
CA THR A 25 -6.48 16.26 11.40
C THR A 25 -7.33 15.06 11.84
N LYS A 26 -8.62 15.28 12.14
CA LYS A 26 -9.55 14.21 12.51
C LYS A 26 -9.78 13.20 11.39
N ALA A 27 -9.80 13.63 10.13
CA ALA A 27 -9.95 12.74 9.00
C ALA A 27 -8.72 11.82 8.85
N LEU A 28 -7.52 12.38 8.99
CA LEU A 28 -6.26 11.65 8.92
C LEU A 28 -6.07 10.69 10.11
N GLU A 29 -6.62 11.02 11.28
CA GLU A 29 -6.61 10.15 12.47
C GLU A 29 -7.48 8.89 12.31
N LYS A 30 -8.46 8.87 11.39
CA LYS A 30 -9.33 7.70 11.18
C LYS A 30 -8.59 6.48 10.64
N ASN A 31 -7.53 6.71 9.86
CA ASN A 31 -6.70 5.65 9.33
C ASN A 31 -5.23 5.93 9.69
N PRO A 32 -4.78 5.50 10.89
CA PRO A 32 -3.43 5.79 11.36
C PRO A 32 -2.35 5.15 10.47
N ASN A 33 -2.69 4.08 9.75
CA ASN A 33 -1.76 3.34 8.91
C ASN A 33 -1.38 4.10 7.63
N LEU A 34 -2.17 5.11 7.23
CA LEU A 34 -1.80 6.00 6.13
C LEU A 34 -0.80 7.08 6.56
N LEU A 35 -0.52 7.23 7.85
CA LEU A 35 0.54 8.09 8.40
C LEU A 35 0.53 9.51 7.81
N GLY A 36 -0.66 10.02 7.52
CA GLY A 36 -0.83 11.32 6.84
C GLY A 36 -0.76 12.51 7.80
N ASN A 37 -0.83 12.27 9.11
CA ASN A 37 -0.80 13.31 10.12
C ASN A 37 0.63 13.55 10.62
N SER A 38 1.03 14.82 10.73
CA SER A 38 2.31 15.16 11.33
C SER A 38 2.30 14.86 12.84
N PRO A 39 3.43 14.39 13.42
CA PRO A 39 3.55 14.20 14.88
C PRO A 39 3.43 15.52 15.66
N SER A 40 3.60 16.66 15.00
CA SER A 40 3.38 17.97 15.60
C SER A 40 1.89 18.29 15.71
N THR A 41 1.48 18.81 16.86
CA THR A 41 0.15 19.41 17.07
C THR A 41 0.03 20.78 16.40
N GLU A 42 1.14 21.41 16.05
CA GLU A 42 1.15 22.65 15.27
C GLU A 42 0.94 22.35 13.79
N LYS A 43 -0.12 22.89 13.20
CA LYS A 43 -0.39 22.87 11.77
C LYS A 43 -0.14 24.25 11.17
N LEU A 44 0.43 24.28 9.97
CA LEU A 44 0.75 25.50 9.25
C LEU A 44 -0.26 25.74 8.11
N ALA A 45 -0.78 26.96 8.03
CA ALA A 45 -1.58 27.43 6.92
C ALA A 45 -0.76 28.41 6.08
N LEU A 46 -0.34 27.98 4.88
CA LEU A 46 0.33 28.82 3.90
C LEU A 46 -0.69 29.38 2.89
N HIS A 47 -0.70 30.69 2.73
CA HIS A 47 -1.58 31.40 1.81
C HIS A 47 -0.75 32.25 0.85
N LEU A 48 -1.00 32.08 -0.45
CA LEU A 48 -0.42 32.91 -1.51
C LEU A 48 -1.52 33.81 -2.07
N VAL A 49 -1.35 35.12 -1.89
CA VAL A 49 -2.22 36.14 -2.47
C VAL A 49 -1.83 36.31 -3.93
N SER A 50 -2.64 35.80 -4.86
CA SER A 50 -2.28 35.79 -6.29
C SER A 50 -2.19 37.19 -6.89
N GLY A 51 -2.92 38.17 -6.36
CA GLY A 51 -2.89 39.55 -6.84
C GLY A 51 -1.62 40.33 -6.47
N THR A 52 -0.94 39.94 -5.38
CA THR A 52 0.23 40.67 -4.86
C THR A 52 1.49 39.81 -4.77
N ASN A 53 1.39 38.52 -5.03
CA ASN A 53 2.41 37.50 -4.76
C ASN A 53 2.91 37.49 -3.31
N LYS A 54 2.14 38.08 -2.38
CA LYS A 54 2.45 38.04 -0.96
C LYS A 54 2.11 36.66 -0.42
N VAL A 55 3.05 36.07 0.30
CA VAL A 55 2.84 34.81 1.01
C VAL A 55 2.71 35.08 2.50
N THR A 56 1.64 34.59 3.12
CA THR A 56 1.38 34.66 4.55
C THR A 56 1.33 33.25 5.14
N CYS A 57 1.89 33.10 6.34
CA CYS A 57 1.88 31.83 7.07
C CYS A 57 1.32 32.05 8.47
N MET A 58 0.46 31.13 8.91
CA MET A 58 -0.05 31.10 10.27
C MET A 58 0.06 29.69 10.85
N SER A 59 0.30 29.58 12.15
CA SER A 59 0.26 28.32 12.89
C SER A 59 -1.00 28.21 13.73
N TYR A 60 -1.45 26.97 13.90
CA TYR A 60 -2.59 26.60 14.74
C TYR A 60 -2.29 25.31 15.49
N ASP A 61 -2.50 25.33 16.80
CA ASP A 61 -2.41 24.14 17.65
C ASP A 61 -3.75 23.40 17.63
N VAL A 62 -3.80 22.24 16.96
CA VAL A 62 -5.06 21.50 16.77
C VAL A 62 -5.64 20.92 18.06
N THR A 63 -4.85 20.84 19.12
CA THR A 63 -5.34 20.42 20.44
C THR A 63 -6.13 21.51 21.16
N LYS A 64 -5.95 22.79 20.76
CA LYS A 64 -6.58 23.95 21.40
C LYS A 64 -7.71 24.46 20.53
N THR A 65 -8.91 23.94 20.76
CA THR A 65 -10.14 24.19 19.98
C THR A 65 -10.53 25.66 19.85
N THR A 66 -10.07 26.51 20.76
CA THR A 66 -10.40 27.95 20.82
C THR A 66 -9.19 28.86 20.56
N SER A 67 -8.01 28.31 20.26
CA SER A 67 -6.82 29.14 20.05
C SER A 67 -6.90 29.92 18.73
N PRO A 68 -6.48 31.19 18.71
CA PRO A 68 -6.40 31.95 17.46
C PRO A 68 -5.23 31.45 16.60
N LEU A 69 -5.34 31.67 15.28
CA LEU A 69 -4.20 31.51 14.38
C LEU A 69 -3.09 32.51 14.76
N ARG A 70 -1.85 32.03 14.78
CA ARG A 70 -0.67 32.85 15.12
C ARG A 70 0.14 33.12 13.87
N ALA A 71 0.42 34.38 13.59
CA ALA A 71 1.34 34.75 12.53
C ALA A 71 2.70 34.05 12.76
N THR A 72 3.20 33.39 11.72
CA THR A 72 4.43 32.60 11.80
C THR A 72 5.38 33.05 10.71
N ASP A 73 6.62 33.35 11.11
CA ASP A 73 7.67 33.69 10.18
C ASP A 73 8.14 32.44 9.46
N PHE A 74 8.33 32.57 8.14
CA PHE A 74 8.91 31.53 7.31
C PHE A 74 9.90 32.18 6.35
N LYS A 75 10.85 31.38 5.87
CA LYS A 75 11.84 31.81 4.88
C LYS A 75 11.90 30.78 3.78
N PHE A 76 11.79 31.24 2.54
CA PHE A 76 12.15 30.40 1.41
C PHE A 76 13.66 30.21 1.42
N THR A 77 14.07 28.95 1.50
CA THR A 77 15.47 28.56 1.38
C THR A 77 15.59 27.58 0.22
N ASN A 78 16.76 27.51 -0.40
CA ASN A 78 16.99 26.49 -1.39
C ASN A 78 17.15 25.14 -0.65
N LEU A 79 16.05 24.40 -0.56
CA LEU A 79 16.01 23.11 0.13
C LEU A 79 16.75 22.06 -0.70
N LYS A 80 17.76 21.43 -0.09
CA LYS A 80 18.34 20.21 -0.65
C LYS A 80 17.62 19.01 -0.05
N TRP A 81 17.14 18.14 -0.93
CA TRP A 81 16.50 16.89 -0.59
C TRP A 81 17.54 15.76 -0.66
N LEU A 82 17.64 15.00 0.42
CA LEU A 82 18.37 13.74 0.47
C LEU A 82 17.39 12.63 0.13
N GLN A 83 17.73 11.82 -0.88
CA GLN A 83 16.92 10.70 -1.30
C GLN A 83 17.36 9.44 -0.56
N LEU A 84 16.41 8.68 -0.03
CA LEU A 84 16.64 7.35 0.50
C LEU A 84 15.79 6.34 -0.28
N ASP A 85 16.43 5.25 -0.71
CA ASP A 85 15.78 4.14 -1.39
C ASP A 85 15.85 2.91 -0.48
N SER A 86 14.75 2.16 -0.41
CA SER A 86 14.64 0.91 0.35
C SER A 86 13.73 -0.05 -0.39
N GLN A 87 13.87 -1.34 -0.10
CA GLN A 87 12.96 -2.38 -0.55
C GLN A 87 12.46 -3.17 0.67
N TYR A 88 11.20 -3.57 0.62
CA TYR A 88 10.58 -4.45 1.61
C TYR A 88 10.13 -5.72 0.88
N ASP A 89 10.73 -6.84 1.24
CA ASP A 89 10.45 -8.14 0.64
C ASP A 89 9.29 -8.80 1.37
N CYS A 90 8.12 -8.86 0.71
CA CYS A 90 6.94 -9.50 1.27
C CYS A 90 7.08 -11.02 1.35
N ASP A 91 7.99 -11.65 0.59
CA ASP A 91 8.21 -13.09 0.64
C ASP A 91 8.78 -13.56 1.99
N LEU A 92 9.38 -12.63 2.74
CA LEU A 92 9.88 -12.85 4.10
C LEU A 92 8.78 -12.76 5.17
N LEU A 93 7.57 -12.30 4.82
CA LEU A 93 6.44 -12.26 5.73
C LEU A 93 5.90 -13.69 5.94
N PRO A 94 5.70 -14.14 7.19
CA PRO A 94 5.04 -15.43 7.42
C PRO A 94 3.60 -15.39 6.88
N PRO A 95 3.07 -16.53 6.41
CA PRO A 95 1.68 -16.58 5.95
C PRO A 95 0.72 -16.36 7.12
N LEU A 96 -0.42 -15.73 6.84
CA LEU A 96 -1.54 -15.69 7.76
C LEU A 96 -2.29 -17.03 7.67
N LEU A 97 -2.19 -17.83 8.73
CA LEU A 97 -2.92 -19.09 8.84
C LEU A 97 -4.38 -18.85 9.22
N ILE A 98 -5.32 -19.38 8.43
CA ILE A 98 -6.76 -19.27 8.66
C ILE A 98 -7.20 -20.47 9.51
N THR A 99 -7.40 -20.22 10.80
CA THR A 99 -7.94 -21.22 11.74
C THR A 99 -9.46 -21.15 11.84
N ASP A 100 -10.09 -22.11 12.52
CA ASP A 100 -11.54 -22.11 12.78
C ASP A 100 -12.05 -20.78 13.39
N GLN A 101 -11.23 -20.12 14.21
CA GLN A 101 -11.56 -18.83 14.83
C GLN A 101 -11.57 -17.66 13.83
N LEU A 102 -10.75 -17.75 12.78
CA LEU A 102 -10.60 -16.72 11.75
C LEU A 102 -11.43 -17.00 10.50
N ALA A 103 -11.94 -18.22 10.34
CA ALA A 103 -12.63 -18.69 9.13
C ALA A 103 -13.82 -17.83 8.71
N ASN A 104 -14.58 -17.33 9.69
CA ASN A 104 -15.80 -16.55 9.43
C ASN A 104 -15.54 -15.04 9.34
N ASN A 105 -14.27 -14.60 9.40
CA ASN A 105 -13.95 -13.19 9.25
C ASN A 105 -14.02 -12.79 7.77
N PRO A 106 -14.46 -11.55 7.46
CA PRO A 106 -14.44 -11.05 6.10
C PRO A 106 -12.99 -10.88 5.62
N LEU A 107 -12.77 -10.96 4.30
CA LEU A 107 -11.44 -10.78 3.68
C LEU A 107 -10.74 -9.50 4.17
N ARG A 108 -11.50 -8.41 4.31
CA ARG A 108 -10.98 -7.15 4.85
C ARG A 108 -10.29 -7.33 6.20
N LYS A 109 -10.84 -8.16 7.10
CA LYS A 109 -10.24 -8.40 8.41
C LYS A 109 -8.98 -9.25 8.30
N HIS A 110 -8.90 -10.19 7.37
CA HIS A 110 -7.67 -10.93 7.11
C HIS A 110 -6.57 -10.02 6.54
N LEU A 111 -6.89 -9.15 5.57
CA LEU A 111 -5.94 -8.16 5.04
C LEU A 111 -5.48 -7.18 6.13
N GLN A 112 -6.35 -6.80 7.06
CA GLN A 112 -5.96 -5.99 8.23
C GLN A 112 -4.98 -6.74 9.14
N ASN A 113 -5.16 -8.04 9.36
CA ASN A 113 -4.22 -8.83 10.16
C ASN A 113 -2.85 -8.92 9.47
N ILE A 114 -2.81 -9.08 8.14
CA ILE A 114 -1.56 -9.03 7.36
C ILE A 114 -0.89 -7.65 7.51
N LEU A 115 -1.66 -6.57 7.41
CA LEU A 115 -1.14 -5.21 7.62
C LEU A 115 -0.54 -5.04 9.03
N GLU A 116 -1.19 -5.58 10.06
CA GLU A 116 -0.66 -5.57 11.43
C GLU A 116 0.67 -6.33 11.55
N MET A 117 0.82 -7.46 10.85
CA MET A 117 2.08 -8.21 10.79
C MET A 117 3.21 -7.38 10.14
N VAL A 118 2.91 -6.70 9.02
CA VAL A 118 3.86 -5.81 8.34
C VAL A 118 4.23 -4.63 9.23
N ILE A 119 3.25 -3.97 9.85
CA ILE A 119 3.49 -2.83 10.76
C ILE A 119 4.45 -3.24 11.87
N ARG A 120 4.18 -4.36 12.54
CA ARG A 120 5.04 -4.88 13.61
C ARG A 120 6.46 -5.15 13.11
N GLY A 121 6.60 -5.92 12.03
CA GLY A 121 7.91 -6.27 11.48
C GLY A 121 8.72 -5.05 11.03
N VAL A 122 8.09 -4.07 10.38
CA VAL A 122 8.74 -2.82 9.96
C VAL A 122 9.13 -1.97 11.16
N GLN A 123 8.26 -1.84 12.17
CA GLN A 123 8.56 -1.06 13.37
C GLN A 123 9.74 -1.65 14.15
N GLU A 124 9.77 -2.96 14.33
CA GLU A 124 10.81 -3.69 15.07
C GLU A 124 12.11 -3.88 14.26
N SER A 125 12.10 -3.58 12.96
CA SER A 125 13.28 -3.75 12.10
C SER A 125 14.49 -2.91 12.51
N LEU A 126 15.68 -3.51 12.38
CA LEU A 126 16.96 -2.81 12.43
C LEU A 126 17.21 -2.09 11.10
N CYS A 127 17.37 -0.77 11.18
CA CYS A 127 17.66 0.06 10.01
C CYS A 127 19.17 0.17 9.77
N VAL A 128 19.60 -0.15 8.56
CA VAL A 128 21.00 -0.06 8.11
C VAL A 128 21.08 0.87 6.92
N ILE A 129 21.87 1.94 7.02
CA ILE A 129 22.00 2.97 5.98
C ILE A 129 23.39 2.89 5.35
N ASP A 130 23.46 2.74 4.04
CA ASP A 130 24.70 2.53 3.27
C ASP A 130 25.55 1.36 3.82
N GLY A 131 24.90 0.34 4.39
CA GLY A 131 25.57 -0.83 4.99
C GLY A 131 26.02 -0.66 6.44
N GLU A 132 25.75 0.50 7.07
CA GLU A 132 26.16 0.79 8.45
C GLU A 132 24.96 1.01 9.39
N VAL A 133 25.05 0.46 10.60
CA VAL A 133 24.16 0.83 11.72
C VAL A 133 24.69 2.12 12.33
N ARG A 134 23.89 3.19 12.28
CA ARG A 134 24.26 4.53 12.74
C ARG A 134 23.41 4.93 13.94
N GLN A 135 23.91 5.85 14.77
CA GLN A 135 23.17 6.34 15.94
C GLN A 135 22.04 7.29 15.51
N ASP A 136 20.92 7.24 16.23
CA ASP A 136 19.68 7.95 15.91
C ASP A 136 19.82 9.47 15.84
N ASP A 137 20.62 10.06 16.73
CA ASP A 137 20.85 11.50 16.85
C ASP A 137 21.87 12.04 15.83
N GLU A 138 22.55 11.13 15.13
CA GLU A 138 23.56 11.48 14.14
C GLU A 138 22.92 12.15 12.92
N ALA A 139 23.56 13.19 12.38
CA ALA A 139 23.15 13.78 11.11
C ALA A 139 23.30 12.75 9.96
N LEU A 140 22.25 12.61 9.15
CA LEU A 140 22.26 11.67 8.01
C LEU A 140 23.40 11.99 7.03
N ASP A 141 23.54 13.27 6.68
CA ASP A 141 24.68 13.79 5.91
C ASP A 141 25.66 14.50 6.87
N LYS A 142 26.83 13.90 7.07
CA LYS A 142 27.90 14.39 7.97
C LYS A 142 28.75 15.53 7.40
N THR A 143 28.46 15.99 6.18
CA THR A 143 29.38 16.91 5.49
C THR A 143 29.29 18.35 5.97
N ASP A 144 30.40 18.83 6.53
CA ASP A 144 30.70 20.24 6.59
C ASP A 144 30.91 20.78 5.17
N SER A 145 29.88 21.40 4.61
CA SER A 145 29.86 22.03 3.27
C SER A 145 30.96 23.10 3.01
N SER A 146 31.80 23.38 4.02
CA SER A 146 32.88 24.36 4.02
C SER A 146 34.18 23.88 3.35
N LYS A 147 34.41 22.58 3.17
CA LYS A 147 35.68 22.03 2.63
C LYS A 147 35.62 21.31 1.27
N CYS A 148 34.44 21.12 0.69
CA CYS A 148 34.29 20.38 -0.57
C CYS A 148 34.35 21.27 -1.83
N SER A 149 34.93 20.73 -2.91
CA SER A 149 35.04 21.41 -4.20
C SER A 149 33.67 21.56 -4.89
N LYS A 150 33.59 22.39 -5.95
CA LYS A 150 32.33 22.56 -6.71
C LYS A 150 31.86 21.26 -7.38
N ALA A 151 32.77 20.35 -7.73
CA ALA A 151 32.42 19.06 -8.32
C ALA A 151 31.82 18.11 -7.27
N ASP A 152 32.42 18.05 -6.08
CA ASP A 152 31.93 17.26 -4.95
C ASP A 152 30.53 17.70 -4.53
N LYS A 153 30.27 19.02 -4.48
CA LYS A 153 28.96 19.58 -4.17
C LYS A 153 27.86 19.16 -5.16
N LYS A 154 28.21 18.94 -6.43
CA LYS A 154 27.27 18.54 -7.49
C LYS A 154 26.99 17.04 -7.47
N ALA A 155 28.02 16.22 -7.24
CA ALA A 155 27.86 14.77 -7.06
C ALA A 155 27.08 14.45 -5.77
N GLN A 156 27.26 15.26 -4.74
CA GLN A 156 26.60 15.08 -3.45
C GLN A 156 25.13 15.48 -3.46
N GLU A 157 24.73 16.47 -4.27
CA GLU A 157 23.32 16.78 -4.47
C GLU A 157 22.54 15.60 -5.06
N SER A 158 23.20 14.67 -5.75
CA SER A 158 22.63 13.43 -6.30
C SER A 158 22.86 12.19 -5.44
N LYS A 159 23.31 12.34 -4.18
CA LYS A 159 23.53 11.18 -3.32
C LYS A 159 22.19 10.52 -2.98
N ILE A 160 22.10 9.23 -3.27
CA ILE A 160 21.01 8.34 -2.87
C ILE A 160 21.56 7.46 -1.75
N TYR A 161 20.89 7.46 -0.59
CA TYR A 161 21.20 6.57 0.51
C TYR A 161 20.45 5.26 0.34
N GLN A 162 21.13 4.13 0.46
CA GLN A 162 20.50 2.83 0.43
C GLN A 162 20.14 2.41 1.85
N VAL A 163 18.87 2.11 2.09
CA VAL A 163 18.37 1.68 3.39
C VAL A 163 17.94 0.23 3.31
N ASN A 164 18.43 -0.58 4.23
CA ASN A 164 18.03 -1.97 4.39
C ASN A 164 17.36 -2.13 5.75
N LEU A 165 16.20 -2.78 5.76
CA LEU A 165 15.48 -3.12 6.98
C LEU A 165 15.67 -4.61 7.27
N TYR A 166 16.23 -4.92 8.44
CA TYR A 166 16.37 -6.29 8.92
C TYR A 166 15.31 -6.55 9.97
N ILE A 167 14.29 -7.33 9.60
CA ILE A 167 13.21 -7.70 10.50
C ILE A 167 13.73 -8.78 11.46
N PRO A 168 13.60 -8.61 12.79
CA PRO A 168 13.97 -9.65 13.74
C PRO A 168 13.19 -10.92 13.43
N ASN A 169 13.90 -12.00 13.15
CA ASN A 169 13.29 -13.33 13.12
C ASN A 169 13.31 -13.86 14.56
N GLU A 170 12.33 -13.46 15.34
CA GLU A 170 12.09 -14.09 16.63
C GLU A 170 11.53 -15.49 16.35
N LEU A 171 12.44 -16.48 16.31
CA LEU A 171 12.08 -17.84 16.67
C LEU A 171 11.61 -17.77 18.13
N GLY A 172 10.33 -17.41 18.32
CA GLY A 172 9.69 -17.45 19.62
C GLY A 172 9.76 -18.87 20.19
N ASP A 173 9.32 -19.02 21.44
CA ASP A 173 9.03 -20.36 21.95
C ASP A 173 8.11 -21.05 20.94
N ILE A 174 8.55 -22.21 20.44
CA ILE A 174 7.77 -22.99 19.49
C ILE A 174 6.45 -23.31 20.20
N ASP A 175 5.37 -22.72 19.72
CA ASP A 175 4.04 -23.03 20.22
C ASP A 175 3.73 -24.47 19.80
N GLU A 176 3.81 -25.40 20.75
CA GLU A 176 3.51 -26.82 20.53
C GLU A 176 2.00 -27.06 20.31
N THR A 177 1.16 -26.00 20.30
CA THR A 177 -0.28 -26.16 20.06
C THR A 177 -0.57 -26.49 18.60
N VAL A 178 -1.09 -27.71 18.41
CA VAL A 178 -1.61 -28.15 17.12
C VAL A 178 -2.97 -27.48 16.91
N SER A 179 -3.05 -26.60 15.92
CA SER A 179 -4.30 -25.94 15.50
C SER A 179 -4.77 -26.46 14.15
N SER A 180 -6.08 -26.59 13.98
CA SER A 180 -6.69 -26.86 12.67
C SER A 180 -6.53 -25.63 11.77
N VAL A 181 -5.94 -25.83 10.59
CA VAL A 181 -5.75 -24.78 9.57
C VAL A 181 -6.65 -25.11 8.39
N LEU A 182 -7.52 -24.17 8.02
CA LEU A 182 -8.48 -24.29 6.93
C LEU A 182 -7.95 -23.66 5.63
N GLY A 183 -6.94 -22.81 5.72
CA GLY A 183 -6.30 -22.16 4.59
C GLY A 183 -5.16 -21.25 5.05
N GLU A 184 -4.46 -20.66 4.08
CA GLU A 184 -3.42 -19.67 4.34
C GLU A 184 -3.51 -18.51 3.36
N MET A 185 -3.09 -17.34 3.80
CA MET A 185 -2.91 -16.17 2.93
C MET A 185 -1.46 -15.73 2.97
N LYS A 186 -0.85 -15.60 1.79
CA LYS A 186 0.54 -15.16 1.64
C LYS A 186 0.58 -13.90 0.79
N CYS A 187 1.43 -12.95 1.19
CA CYS A 187 1.82 -11.82 0.33
C CYS A 187 3.18 -12.12 -0.30
N THR A 188 3.32 -11.84 -1.59
CA THR A 188 4.55 -12.11 -2.32
C THR A 188 5.02 -10.89 -3.10
N GLY A 189 6.32 -10.84 -3.39
CA GLY A 189 6.94 -9.77 -4.16
C GLY A 189 7.53 -8.63 -3.32
N VAL A 190 8.05 -7.60 -4.00
CA VAL A 190 8.84 -6.54 -3.37
C VAL A 190 8.11 -5.20 -3.43
N LEU A 191 7.96 -4.55 -2.26
CA LEU A 191 7.50 -3.18 -2.14
C LEU A 191 8.70 -2.23 -2.17
N ALA A 192 8.72 -1.32 -3.15
CA ALA A 192 9.77 -0.32 -3.26
C ALA A 192 9.39 0.96 -2.48
N SER A 193 10.36 1.51 -1.74
CA SER A 193 10.24 2.76 -1.01
C SER A 193 11.28 3.75 -1.49
N ARG A 194 10.82 4.99 -1.74
CA ARG A 194 11.68 6.13 -2.05
C ARG A 194 11.16 7.34 -1.30
N VAL A 195 11.98 7.84 -0.38
CA VAL A 195 11.63 8.98 0.46
C VAL A 195 12.64 10.10 0.32
N PHE A 196 12.18 11.32 0.61
CA PHE A 196 12.99 12.53 0.53
C PHE A 196 12.95 13.24 1.88
N VAL A 197 14.12 13.43 2.48
CA VAL A 197 14.26 14.15 3.76
C VAL A 197 15.09 15.42 3.57
N HIS A 198 14.96 16.38 4.48
CA HIS A 198 15.74 17.62 4.39
C HIS A 198 17.22 17.37 4.68
N GLN A 199 18.10 18.21 4.15
CA GLN A 199 19.56 18.15 4.32
C GLN A 199 20.11 18.14 5.77
N LYS A 200 19.25 18.38 6.76
CA LYS A 200 19.62 18.37 8.19
C LYS A 200 19.02 17.19 8.94
N ALA A 201 18.42 16.25 8.22
CA ALA A 201 17.71 15.14 8.82
C ALA A 201 18.67 14.30 9.64
N THR A 202 18.21 13.78 10.77
CA THR A 202 18.95 12.78 11.54
C THR A 202 18.77 11.38 10.94
N VAL A 203 19.58 10.43 11.40
CA VAL A 203 19.41 9.01 11.08
C VAL A 203 18.05 8.51 11.58
N ALA A 204 17.58 8.96 12.74
CA ALA A 204 16.24 8.61 13.24
C ALA A 204 15.12 9.11 12.30
N GLU A 205 15.17 10.37 11.87
CA GLU A 205 14.18 10.94 10.94
C GLU A 205 14.19 10.21 9.60
N ALA A 206 15.38 9.84 9.10
CA ALA A 206 15.55 9.09 7.87
C ALA A 206 14.98 7.67 7.97
N SER A 207 15.29 6.97 9.05
CA SER A 207 14.81 5.61 9.33
C SER A 207 13.29 5.59 9.49
N GLN A 208 12.76 6.55 10.25
CA GLN A 208 11.31 6.70 10.43
C GLN A 208 10.61 6.98 9.10
N ALA A 209 11.15 7.88 8.26
CA ALA A 209 10.54 8.20 6.97
C ALA A 209 10.43 6.96 6.06
N VAL A 210 11.45 6.10 6.02
CA VAL A 210 11.42 4.84 5.24
C VAL A 210 10.39 3.88 5.82
N LYS A 211 10.40 3.64 7.13
CA LYS A 211 9.44 2.76 7.81
C LYS A 211 8.01 3.20 7.57
N GLU A 212 7.74 4.50 7.73
CA GLU A 212 6.43 5.09 7.51
C GLU A 212 5.98 4.97 6.06
N ASP A 213 6.88 5.15 5.09
CA ASP A 213 6.54 5.04 3.68
C ASP A 213 6.17 3.60 3.28
N ILE A 214 6.88 2.59 3.80
CA ILE A 214 6.56 1.17 3.59
C ILE A 214 5.18 0.86 4.16
N ILE A 215 4.93 1.21 5.43
CA ILE A 215 3.65 0.96 6.10
C ILE A 215 2.50 1.65 5.35
N ARG A 216 2.66 2.93 5.05
CA ARG A 216 1.65 3.72 4.34
C ARG A 216 1.38 3.16 2.95
N SER A 217 2.41 2.76 2.22
CA SER A 217 2.26 2.23 0.88
C SER A 217 1.55 0.88 0.90
N PHE A 218 1.92 -0.01 1.81
CA PHE A 218 1.24 -1.29 1.98
C PHE A 218 -0.23 -1.10 2.39
N ALA A 219 -0.50 -0.23 3.36
CA ALA A 219 -1.86 0.08 3.81
C ALA A 219 -2.74 0.67 2.68
N ALA A 220 -2.21 1.61 1.90
CA ALA A 220 -2.93 2.22 0.78
C ALA A 220 -3.30 1.19 -0.29
N ARG A 221 -2.40 0.28 -0.63
CA ARG A 221 -2.67 -0.80 -1.60
C ARG A 221 -3.76 -1.72 -1.14
N LEU A 222 -3.71 -2.15 0.13
CA LEU A 222 -4.76 -2.99 0.68
C LEU A 222 -6.09 -2.26 0.67
N GLU A 223 -6.14 -0.99 1.11
CA GLU A 223 -7.34 -0.14 1.07
C GLU A 223 -7.96 -0.05 -0.31
N MET A 224 -7.18 0.35 -1.31
CA MET A 224 -7.65 0.42 -2.70
C MET A 224 -8.10 -0.94 -3.22
N HIS A 225 -7.39 -2.02 -2.86
CA HIS A 225 -7.73 -3.36 -3.30
C HIS A 225 -9.08 -3.81 -2.73
N TRP A 226 -9.27 -3.78 -1.41
CA TRP A 226 -10.53 -4.27 -0.83
C TRP A 226 -11.72 -3.33 -1.06
N ASP A 227 -11.51 -2.02 -1.29
CA ASP A 227 -12.58 -1.12 -1.77
C ASP A 227 -13.01 -1.42 -3.21
N SER A 228 -12.11 -2.00 -4.03
CA SER A 228 -12.41 -2.37 -5.42
C SER A 228 -13.17 -3.69 -5.57
N LEU A 229 -13.16 -4.54 -4.54
CA LEU A 229 -13.88 -5.82 -4.52
C LEU A 229 -15.38 -5.56 -4.32
N VAL A 230 -16.16 -5.79 -5.37
CA VAL A 230 -17.61 -5.48 -5.40
C VAL A 230 -18.44 -6.51 -4.62
N GLU A 231 -17.94 -7.75 -4.49
CA GLU A 231 -18.50 -8.84 -3.69
C GLU A 231 -17.34 -9.52 -2.94
N GLU A 232 -17.57 -10.08 -1.74
CA GLU A 232 -16.62 -11.03 -1.18
C GLU A 232 -16.52 -12.17 -2.20
N GLU A 233 -15.36 -12.31 -2.87
CA GLU A 233 -15.12 -13.37 -3.83
C GLU A 233 -15.23 -14.70 -3.10
N ILE A 234 -16.45 -15.24 -3.02
CA ILE A 234 -16.69 -16.63 -2.72
C ILE A 234 -16.25 -17.34 -4.00
N GLY A 235 -14.97 -17.69 -4.05
CA GLY A 235 -14.41 -18.51 -5.11
C GLY A 235 -15.32 -19.69 -5.40
N SER A 236 -15.33 -20.15 -6.64
CA SER A 236 -16.11 -21.35 -6.96
C SER A 236 -15.65 -22.50 -6.05
N PRO A 237 -16.49 -23.49 -5.70
CA PRO A 237 -16.09 -24.63 -4.87
C PRO A 237 -14.88 -25.41 -5.40
N GLU A 238 -14.48 -25.16 -6.65
CA GLU A 238 -13.39 -25.78 -7.38
C GLU A 238 -12.08 -24.96 -7.31
N GLU A 239 -12.15 -23.69 -6.92
CA GLU A 239 -10.99 -22.81 -6.76
C GLU A 239 -10.37 -22.98 -5.37
N THR A 240 -9.26 -23.72 -5.33
CA THR A 240 -8.48 -23.94 -4.09
C THR A 240 -7.47 -22.82 -3.81
N ILE A 241 -7.14 -22.01 -4.83
CA ILE A 241 -6.19 -20.90 -4.74
C ILE A 241 -6.80 -19.70 -5.44
N VAL A 242 -6.82 -18.57 -4.73
CA VAL A 242 -7.21 -17.26 -5.27
C VAL A 242 -5.99 -16.35 -5.20
N VAL A 243 -5.67 -15.69 -6.32
CA VAL A 243 -4.56 -14.73 -6.40
C VAL A 243 -5.11 -13.35 -6.66
N HIS A 244 -4.70 -12.39 -5.83
CA HIS A 244 -5.07 -11.00 -5.97
C HIS A 244 -3.87 -10.16 -6.41
N GLU A 245 -4.12 -9.23 -7.33
CA GLU A 245 -3.14 -8.24 -7.78
C GLU A 245 -3.51 -6.84 -7.27
N PRO A 246 -3.01 -6.42 -6.09
CA PRO A 246 -3.28 -5.07 -5.59
C PRO A 246 -2.58 -4.01 -6.47
N PRO A 247 -3.02 -2.74 -6.42
CA PRO A 247 -2.43 -1.66 -7.22
C PRO A 247 -0.92 -1.51 -7.01
N ARG A 248 -0.16 -1.35 -8.09
CA ARG A 248 1.29 -1.11 -8.03
C ARG A 248 1.60 0.36 -7.91
N ARG A 249 2.69 0.71 -7.22
CA ARG A 249 3.07 2.11 -7.04
C ARG A 249 3.90 2.61 -8.22
N VAL A 250 3.63 3.83 -8.65
CA VAL A 250 4.46 4.59 -9.58
C VAL A 250 4.90 5.90 -8.95
N LEU A 251 6.02 6.44 -9.43
CA LEU A 251 6.53 7.72 -8.96
C LEU A 251 6.50 8.76 -10.08
N ILE A 252 5.95 9.92 -9.77
CA ILE A 252 5.76 11.04 -10.69
C ILE A 252 6.67 12.18 -10.23
N PRO A 253 7.78 12.46 -10.91
CA PRO A 253 8.70 13.51 -10.50
C PRO A 253 8.05 14.88 -10.64
N LEU A 254 8.21 15.73 -9.62
CA LEU A 254 7.69 17.09 -9.66
C LEU A 254 8.59 17.99 -10.50
N PRO A 255 8.02 18.86 -11.35
CA PRO A 255 8.79 19.89 -12.04
C PRO A 255 9.54 20.77 -11.03
N TYR A 256 10.80 21.09 -11.32
CA TYR A 256 11.64 21.98 -10.50
C TYR A 256 11.99 21.45 -9.10
N SER A 257 11.71 20.18 -8.79
CA SER A 257 12.07 19.53 -7.53
C SER A 257 12.71 18.16 -7.79
N LYS A 258 13.47 17.65 -6.81
CA LYS A 258 13.94 16.26 -6.82
C LYS A 258 12.90 15.29 -6.26
N VAL A 259 11.90 15.81 -5.56
CA VAL A 259 10.84 15.02 -4.94
C VAL A 259 9.92 14.47 -6.02
N ALA A 260 9.51 13.22 -5.84
CA ALA A 260 8.46 12.59 -6.61
C ALA A 260 7.22 12.35 -5.75
N LEU A 261 6.05 12.39 -6.38
CA LEU A 261 4.80 11.97 -5.77
C LEU A 261 4.51 10.52 -6.11
N SER A 262 3.75 9.85 -5.25
CA SER A 262 3.30 8.49 -5.48
C SER A 262 1.88 8.49 -5.99
N ASP A 263 1.62 7.63 -6.97
CA ASP A 263 0.28 7.22 -7.35
C ASP A 263 0.25 5.69 -7.48
N TYR A 264 -0.94 5.11 -7.59
CA TYR A 264 -1.13 3.67 -7.67
C TYR A 264 -1.93 3.30 -8.90
N LEU A 265 -1.43 2.31 -9.65
CA LEU A 265 -2.02 1.81 -10.88
C LEU A 265 -2.60 0.42 -10.64
N PHE A 266 -3.88 0.26 -10.93
CA PHE A 266 -4.55 -1.04 -10.96
C PHE A 266 -3.99 -1.92 -12.09
N PRO A 267 -4.19 -3.25 -12.02
CA PRO A 267 -3.86 -4.15 -13.11
C PRO A 267 -4.46 -3.66 -14.44
N GLY A 268 -3.62 -3.55 -15.47
CA GLY A 268 -4.00 -3.05 -16.80
C GLY A 268 -3.91 -1.54 -16.99
N GLU A 269 -3.77 -0.73 -15.93
CA GLU A 269 -3.60 0.72 -16.05
C GLU A 269 -2.18 1.12 -16.46
N GLY A 270 -2.07 2.23 -17.18
CA GLY A 270 -0.82 2.80 -17.66
C GLY A 270 -0.39 4.05 -16.88
N PRO A 271 0.77 4.63 -17.22
CA PRO A 271 1.21 5.89 -16.60
C PRO A 271 0.29 7.09 -16.91
N SER A 272 -0.50 7.02 -17.97
CA SER A 272 -1.47 8.06 -18.35
C SER A 272 -2.52 8.33 -17.28
N GLU A 273 -3.01 7.27 -16.63
CA GLU A 273 -4.05 7.32 -15.59
C GLU A 273 -3.54 8.09 -14.38
N ALA A 274 -2.30 7.80 -13.95
CA ALA A 274 -1.65 8.51 -12.86
C ALA A 274 -1.38 9.99 -13.17
N LEU A 275 -1.10 10.33 -14.44
CA LEU A 275 -0.95 11.73 -14.86
C LEU A 275 -2.26 12.52 -14.82
N VAL A 276 -3.39 11.89 -15.14
CA VAL A 276 -4.72 12.50 -15.01
C VAL A 276 -5.01 12.78 -13.53
N SER A 277 -4.81 11.79 -12.66
CA SER A 277 -4.96 11.90 -11.20
C SER A 277 -4.13 13.06 -10.63
N ILE A 278 -2.84 13.15 -10.93
CA ILE A 278 -1.98 14.26 -10.46
C ILE A 278 -2.40 15.62 -11.02
N LEU A 279 -2.82 15.68 -12.28
CA LEU A 279 -3.32 16.93 -12.87
C LEU A 279 -4.57 17.42 -12.13
N ASP A 280 -5.49 16.52 -11.81
CA ASP A 280 -6.74 16.86 -11.14
C ASP A 280 -6.53 17.22 -9.66
N LEU A 281 -5.63 16.52 -8.97
CA LEU A 281 -5.36 16.74 -7.54
C LEU A 281 -4.56 18.01 -7.26
N ILE A 282 -3.50 18.27 -8.05
CA ILE A 282 -2.53 19.33 -7.74
C ILE A 282 -2.21 20.25 -8.92
N GLY A 283 -2.81 20.05 -10.09
CA GLY A 283 -2.63 20.93 -11.25
C GLY A 283 -1.26 20.82 -11.93
N VAL A 284 -0.50 19.76 -11.65
CA VAL A 284 0.85 19.58 -12.19
C VAL A 284 0.80 18.77 -13.48
N LYS A 285 1.47 19.29 -14.53
CA LYS A 285 1.63 18.60 -15.80
C LYS A 285 3.03 18.03 -15.92
N VAL A 286 3.12 16.72 -16.14
CA VAL A 286 4.37 15.98 -16.32
C VAL A 286 4.25 15.16 -17.61
N SER A 287 5.39 14.94 -18.29
CA SER A 287 5.43 14.05 -19.46
C SER A 287 5.37 12.59 -19.02
N GLU A 288 4.63 11.76 -19.75
CA GLU A 288 4.50 10.32 -19.48
C GLU A 288 5.84 9.59 -19.41
N SER A 289 6.80 9.98 -20.25
CA SER A 289 8.14 9.41 -20.27
C SER A 289 8.97 9.70 -19.01
N ALA A 290 8.57 10.68 -18.19
CA ALA A 290 9.23 11.00 -16.93
C ALA A 290 8.68 10.19 -15.75
N VAL A 291 7.57 9.47 -15.91
CA VAL A 291 7.00 8.64 -14.84
C VAL A 291 7.90 7.43 -14.62
N TYR A 292 8.32 7.21 -13.38
CA TYR A 292 9.04 6.01 -12.98
C TYR A 292 8.05 4.86 -12.84
N LYS A 293 7.63 4.31 -13.98
CA LYS A 293 6.63 3.24 -14.09
C LYS A 293 7.16 1.85 -13.69
N ASP A 294 8.47 1.66 -13.83
CA ASP A 294 9.19 0.41 -13.51
C ASP A 294 9.85 0.50 -12.12
N PHE A 295 9.36 1.42 -11.26
CA PHE A 295 9.81 1.54 -9.88
C PHE A 295 9.49 0.26 -9.09
N GLU A 296 8.36 -0.37 -9.41
CA GLU A 296 8.02 -1.73 -9.02
C GLU A 296 7.77 -2.56 -10.28
N GLY A 297 8.21 -3.82 -10.25
CA GLY A 297 7.98 -4.75 -11.35
C GLY A 297 6.50 -5.13 -11.47
N GLN A 298 6.12 -5.61 -12.66
CA GLN A 298 4.85 -6.31 -12.83
C GLN A 298 5.00 -7.78 -12.43
N PRO A 299 3.92 -8.45 -12.00
CA PRO A 299 3.94 -9.89 -11.77
C PRO A 299 4.39 -10.64 -13.03
N ASP A 300 5.24 -11.65 -12.87
CA ASP A 300 5.55 -12.57 -13.98
C ASP A 300 4.33 -13.48 -14.21
N GLN A 301 3.81 -13.49 -15.43
CA GLN A 301 2.66 -14.32 -15.82
C GLN A 301 2.95 -15.82 -15.65
N CYS A 302 4.21 -16.25 -15.81
CA CYS A 302 4.60 -17.63 -15.56
C CYS A 302 4.54 -17.98 -14.08
N ASP A 303 4.97 -17.08 -13.19
CA ASP A 303 4.90 -17.29 -11.74
C ASP A 303 3.45 -17.35 -11.27
N LEU A 304 2.60 -16.47 -11.79
CA LEU A 304 1.16 -16.46 -11.51
C LEU A 304 0.47 -17.74 -11.98
N TYR A 305 0.81 -18.21 -13.19
CA TYR A 305 0.31 -19.48 -13.73
C TYR A 305 0.80 -20.68 -12.89
N ASN A 306 2.05 -20.69 -12.47
CA ASN A 306 2.60 -21.75 -11.64
C ASN A 306 1.93 -21.80 -10.25
N LEU A 307 1.57 -20.66 -9.67
CA LEU A 307 0.84 -20.59 -8.40
C LEU A 307 -0.52 -21.26 -8.47
N THR A 308 -1.21 -21.14 -9.61
CA THR A 308 -2.59 -21.62 -9.79
C THR A 308 -2.67 -23.05 -10.34
N THR A 309 -1.59 -23.59 -10.91
CA THR A 309 -1.60 -24.89 -11.60
C THR A 309 -0.79 -26.01 -10.94
N ASN A 310 0.13 -25.71 -10.00
CA ASN A 310 0.91 -26.74 -9.29
C ASN A 310 0.18 -27.37 -8.09
N VAL A 311 -1.14 -27.28 -8.04
CA VAL A 311 -1.93 -28.04 -7.06
C VAL A 311 -2.06 -29.45 -7.59
N ASP A 312 -1.25 -30.37 -7.06
CA ASP A 312 -1.58 -31.79 -7.13
C ASP A 312 -3.03 -31.93 -6.66
N PRO A 313 -3.92 -32.62 -7.41
CA PRO A 313 -5.28 -32.87 -6.94
C PRO A 313 -5.18 -33.48 -5.53
N PRO A 314 -6.07 -33.11 -4.60
CA PRO A 314 -5.99 -33.57 -3.21
C PRO A 314 -5.76 -35.09 -3.23
N LYS A 315 -4.62 -35.52 -2.71
CA LYS A 315 -4.41 -36.94 -2.42
C LYS A 315 -5.48 -37.26 -1.40
N ASN A 316 -6.55 -37.91 -1.86
CA ASN A 316 -7.53 -38.51 -0.99
C ASN A 316 -6.76 -39.42 -0.03
N GLU A 317 -6.54 -38.97 1.20
CA GLU A 317 -6.37 -39.90 2.28
C GLU A 317 -7.69 -40.68 2.33
N ASP A 318 -7.59 -41.99 2.16
CA ASP A 318 -8.71 -42.93 2.05
C ASP A 318 -9.61 -42.85 3.29
N ILE A 319 -10.54 -41.89 3.30
CA ILE A 319 -11.74 -41.95 4.13
C ILE A 319 -12.84 -42.40 3.18
N SER A 320 -13.13 -43.70 3.27
CA SER A 320 -14.21 -44.36 2.54
C SER A 320 -15.56 -43.74 2.87
N VAL A 321 -15.97 -42.73 2.11
CA VAL A 321 -17.36 -42.28 2.02
C VAL A 321 -17.78 -42.35 0.57
N SER A 322 -18.55 -43.38 0.25
CA SER A 322 -19.10 -43.66 -1.07
C SER A 322 -20.03 -42.53 -1.52
N THR A 323 -19.59 -41.69 -2.46
CA THR A 323 -20.45 -40.83 -3.26
C THR A 323 -20.82 -41.55 -4.57
N PRO A 324 -22.08 -41.48 -5.04
CA PRO A 324 -22.54 -42.31 -6.15
C PRO A 324 -21.99 -41.75 -7.47
N SER A 325 -21.22 -42.59 -8.16
CA SER A 325 -20.60 -42.29 -9.45
C SER A 325 -21.61 -41.75 -10.47
N HIS A 326 -21.26 -40.66 -11.16
CA HIS A 326 -21.99 -40.13 -12.33
C HIS A 326 -22.28 -41.18 -13.42
N SER A 327 -21.56 -42.31 -13.42
CA SER A 327 -21.85 -43.46 -14.29
C SER A 327 -23.21 -44.10 -14.00
N LEU A 328 -23.68 -44.11 -12.75
CA LEU A 328 -24.97 -44.70 -12.34
C LEU A 328 -26.15 -43.90 -12.88
N PHE A 329 -26.04 -42.57 -12.91
CA PHE A 329 -27.07 -41.70 -13.50
C PHE A 329 -27.14 -41.81 -15.02
N LEU A 330 -25.98 -41.99 -15.68
CA LEU A 330 -25.91 -42.28 -17.12
C LEU A 330 -26.47 -43.67 -17.45
N LEU A 331 -26.14 -44.69 -16.64
CA LEU A 331 -26.65 -46.05 -16.82
C LEU A 331 -28.17 -46.12 -16.58
N SER A 332 -28.68 -45.42 -15.55
CA SER A 332 -30.11 -45.37 -15.27
C SER A 332 -30.87 -44.62 -16.36
N GLY A 333 -30.31 -43.54 -16.91
CA GLY A 333 -30.87 -42.81 -18.05
C GLY A 333 -30.98 -43.68 -19.31
N ILE A 334 -29.93 -44.44 -19.64
CA ILE A 334 -29.93 -45.37 -20.78
C ILE A 334 -30.94 -46.50 -20.56
N ALA A 335 -31.02 -47.06 -19.35
CA ALA A 335 -31.96 -48.11 -19.02
C ALA A 335 -33.43 -47.64 -19.15
N ILE A 336 -33.75 -46.45 -18.66
CA ILE A 336 -35.10 -45.86 -18.79
C ILE A 336 -35.45 -45.62 -20.26
N ALA A 337 -34.53 -45.08 -21.06
CA ALA A 337 -34.74 -44.88 -22.49
C ALA A 337 -35.00 -46.21 -23.23
N PHE A 338 -34.30 -47.29 -22.85
CA PHE A 338 -34.50 -48.61 -23.43
C PHE A 338 -35.87 -49.22 -23.08
N VAL A 339 -36.34 -49.01 -21.85
CA VAL A 339 -37.68 -49.47 -21.42
C VAL A 339 -38.77 -48.71 -22.18
N ILE A 340 -38.63 -47.39 -22.35
CA ILE A 340 -39.59 -46.59 -23.14
C ILE A 340 -39.65 -47.08 -24.59
N LEU A 341 -38.50 -47.41 -25.20
CA LEU A 341 -38.43 -47.96 -26.55
C LEU A 341 -39.14 -49.31 -26.65
N LEU A 342 -38.94 -50.22 -25.69
CA LEU A 342 -39.60 -51.52 -25.66
C LEU A 342 -41.11 -51.41 -25.49
N VAL A 343 -41.58 -50.51 -24.62
CA VAL A 343 -43.02 -50.23 -24.46
C VAL A 343 -43.60 -49.64 -25.75
N SER A 344 -42.89 -48.72 -26.40
CA SER A 344 -43.32 -48.14 -27.68
C SER A 344 -43.44 -49.19 -28.78
N LEU A 345 -42.47 -50.10 -28.90
CA LEU A 345 -42.52 -51.22 -29.82
C LEU A 345 -43.66 -52.20 -29.48
N PHE A 346 -43.88 -52.49 -28.20
CA PHE A 346 -44.96 -53.37 -27.77
C PHE A 346 -46.33 -52.79 -28.13
N ILE A 347 -46.56 -51.49 -27.88
CA ILE A 347 -47.79 -50.79 -28.27
C ILE A 347 -47.96 -50.83 -29.80
N GLN A 348 -46.88 -50.61 -30.56
CA GLN A 348 -46.93 -50.56 -32.02
C GLN A 348 -47.18 -51.92 -32.69
N PHE A 349 -46.76 -53.03 -32.05
CA PHE A 349 -46.93 -54.39 -32.57
C PHE A 349 -48.15 -55.14 -32.01
N TYR A 350 -48.66 -54.78 -30.83
CA TYR A 350 -49.75 -55.51 -30.17
C TYR A 350 -51.01 -54.68 -29.89
N ILE A 351 -50.98 -53.35 -30.01
CA ILE A 351 -52.15 -52.47 -29.84
C ILE A 351 -52.48 -51.75 -31.16
N LYS A 352 -52.33 -52.46 -32.27
CA LYS A 352 -52.84 -52.02 -33.57
C LYS A 352 -53.60 -53.13 -34.28
#